data_AF-V3ZSI6-F1
#
_entry.id   AF-V3ZSI6-F1
#
_cell.length_a   1.000
_cell.length_b   1.000
_cell.length_c   1.000
_cell.angle_alpha   90.00
_cell.angle_beta   90.00
_cell.angle_gamma   90.00
#
_symmetry.space_group_name_H-M   'P 1'
#
loop_
_entity.id
_entity.type
_entity.pdbx_description
1 polymer ?
#
loop_
_entity_poly.entity_id
_entity_poly.type
_entity_poly.pdbx_seq_one_letter_code
_entity_poly.pdbx_strand_id
1 'polypeptide(L)'
;MANKFGLGSLPLESKNPMTAFINKAKPFFVDQIGDTLQGDIDMNNFKITNLKFPGNDNDAVNKKYLLDQINAIQIDKDHVENRINDVKRYLRRNIKNLVDEPKLQQELTSLKRLIQVDKTSQLQNLISKLDDKITNVKIDVQRLIDNPNVNEDRLKRKLTALERKLGELLAELDKTADKTELQNSISNLNEKIAKQKSDVQDIINTLPIDKDTLKRQLIALDTRITDELEKEVGVIKNFLQNKFRDDMKNYIKEQEK
;
A
#
# COMPACT_ATOMS: atom_id res chain seq x y z
N MET A 1 -54.23 113.07 -26.83
CA MET A 1 -54.06 113.14 -28.31
C MET A 1 -52.75 112.43 -28.64
N ALA A 2 -52.82 111.15 -29.03
CA ALA A 2 -52.65 110.64 -30.41
C ALA A 2 -51.18 110.75 -30.89
N ASN A 3 -50.38 109.68 -30.77
CA ASN A 3 -50.17 108.56 -31.72
C ASN A 3 -49.22 108.88 -32.90
N LYS A 4 -48.15 108.06 -33.02
CA LYS A 4 -47.70 107.28 -34.21
C LYS A 4 -46.23 106.88 -34.03
N PHE A 5 -45.93 105.64 -33.65
CA PHE A 5 -45.73 104.45 -34.50
C PHE A 5 -44.67 104.61 -35.61
N GLY A 6 -43.55 103.91 -35.42
CA GLY A 6 -42.62 103.50 -36.47
C GLY A 6 -42.19 102.06 -36.18
N LEU A 7 -42.94 101.11 -36.73
CA LEU A 7 -42.69 99.67 -36.76
C LEU A 7 -41.78 99.31 -37.94
N GLY A 8 -40.92 98.31 -37.75
CA GLY A 8 -40.25 97.53 -38.80
C GLY A 8 -38.87 97.07 -38.33
N SER A 9 -38.49 95.78 -38.29
CA SER A 9 -39.07 94.53 -38.79
C SER A 9 -38.22 93.37 -38.22
N LEU A 10 -38.77 92.50 -37.37
CA LEU A 10 -39.20 91.10 -37.61
C LEU A 10 -38.10 90.01 -37.45
N PRO A 11 -38.47 88.77 -37.03
CA PRO A 11 -37.74 87.91 -36.10
C PRO A 11 -37.36 86.54 -36.73
N LEU A 12 -36.91 85.58 -35.90
CA LEU A 12 -36.82 84.09 -36.04
C LEU A 12 -35.45 83.66 -35.43
N GLU A 13 -35.30 82.63 -34.61
CA GLU A 13 -36.10 81.43 -34.42
C GLU A 13 -35.73 80.71 -33.12
N SER A 14 -36.62 79.81 -32.72
CA SER A 14 -36.64 78.96 -31.55
C SER A 14 -35.34 78.25 -31.16
N LYS A 15 -35.18 77.98 -29.85
CA LYS A 15 -35.24 76.61 -29.30
C LYS A 15 -35.14 76.64 -27.77
N ASN A 16 -36.22 76.25 -27.11
CA ASN A 16 -36.06 75.32 -25.99
C ASN A 16 -36.36 73.93 -26.55
N PRO A 17 -35.49 72.94 -26.30
CA PRO A 17 -35.96 71.89 -25.42
C PRO A 17 -34.89 71.41 -24.41
N MET A 18 -35.41 71.10 -23.23
CA MET A 18 -34.90 70.19 -22.20
C MET A 18 -33.93 69.09 -22.72
N THR A 19 -32.79 68.87 -22.04
CA THR A 19 -32.32 67.56 -21.49
C THR A 19 -30.86 67.57 -20.99
N ALA A 20 -30.66 67.01 -19.77
CA ALA A 20 -29.43 66.44 -19.17
C ALA A 20 -28.20 67.38 -19.01
N PHE A 21 -27.50 67.45 -17.87
CA PHE A 21 -26.91 66.34 -17.11
C PHE A 21 -26.92 66.62 -15.59
N ILE A 22 -27.76 65.88 -14.84
CA ILE A 22 -27.40 65.55 -13.47
C ILE A 22 -26.18 64.64 -13.59
N ASN A 23 -25.01 65.11 -13.15
CA ASN A 23 -23.85 64.23 -12.97
C ASN A 23 -24.14 63.30 -11.78
N LYS A 24 -24.94 62.26 -12.05
CA LYS A 24 -25.13 61.08 -11.23
C LYS A 24 -23.91 60.19 -11.40
N ALA A 25 -22.78 60.61 -10.84
CA ALA A 25 -21.64 59.76 -10.54
C ALA A 25 -20.60 60.56 -9.74
N LYS A 26 -20.59 60.38 -8.41
CA LYS A 26 -19.34 60.40 -7.66
C LYS A 26 -19.22 59.06 -6.92
N PRO A 27 -18.23 58.24 -7.26
CA PRO A 27 -18.17 56.83 -6.88
C PRO A 27 -17.71 56.68 -5.42
N PHE A 28 -18.42 55.86 -4.66
CA PHE A 28 -17.93 55.01 -3.56
C PHE A 28 -16.73 55.52 -2.71
N PHE A 29 -16.89 56.63 -1.98
CA PHE A 29 -15.99 56.94 -0.86
C PHE A 29 -16.81 57.08 0.43
N VAL A 30 -16.28 56.54 1.54
CA VAL A 30 -16.84 56.69 2.88
C VAL A 30 -16.50 58.11 3.37
N ASP A 31 -17.50 58.93 3.69
CA ASP A 31 -17.32 60.39 3.90
C ASP A 31 -16.80 60.75 5.31
N GLN A 32 -16.96 59.89 6.32
CA GLN A 32 -16.30 60.04 7.64
C GLN A 32 -16.60 58.83 8.55
N ILE A 33 -15.85 58.78 9.66
CA ILE A 33 -15.94 57.75 10.71
C ILE A 33 -17.41 57.53 11.13
N GLY A 34 -17.88 56.27 11.04
CA GLY A 34 -19.18 55.86 11.55
C GLY A 34 -20.27 55.59 10.50
N ASP A 35 -19.98 55.78 9.21
CA ASP A 35 -20.92 55.37 8.16
C ASP A 35 -20.92 53.84 7.96
N THR A 36 -22.09 53.27 7.68
CA THR A 36 -22.24 51.81 7.53
C THR A 36 -22.19 51.43 6.06
N LEU A 37 -21.19 50.64 5.68
CA LEU A 37 -21.17 50.01 4.35
C LEU A 37 -22.29 48.95 4.30
N GLN A 38 -23.29 49.19 3.45
CA GLN A 38 -24.32 48.19 3.12
C GLN A 38 -24.02 47.58 1.75
N GLY A 39 -24.08 46.25 1.68
CA GLY A 39 -23.79 45.48 0.46
C GLY A 39 -22.31 45.12 0.28
N ASP A 40 -22.00 44.53 -0.87
CA ASP A 40 -20.65 44.05 -1.20
C ASP A 40 -19.69 45.22 -1.48
N ILE A 41 -18.45 45.09 -1.01
CA ILE A 41 -17.39 46.08 -1.26
C ILE A 41 -16.53 45.57 -2.43
N ASP A 42 -16.64 46.23 -3.59
CA ASP A 42 -15.74 45.99 -4.73
C ASP A 42 -14.48 46.87 -4.60
N MET A 43 -13.37 46.25 -4.18
CA MET A 43 -12.06 46.90 -4.11
C MET A 43 -11.31 46.91 -5.46
N ASN A 44 -11.96 46.47 -6.53
CA ASN A 44 -11.32 46.14 -7.80
C ASN A 44 -10.06 45.25 -7.54
N ASN A 45 -8.98 45.49 -8.28
CA ASN A 45 -7.70 44.80 -8.09
C ASN A 45 -6.74 45.57 -7.15
N PHE A 46 -7.27 46.44 -6.28
CA PHE A 46 -6.45 47.14 -5.30
C PHE A 46 -6.22 46.29 -4.04
N LYS A 47 -5.03 46.41 -3.46
CA LYS A 47 -4.66 45.69 -2.23
C LYS A 47 -5.29 46.38 -1.02
N ILE A 48 -5.82 45.59 -0.09
CA ILE A 48 -6.11 46.03 1.28
C ILE A 48 -4.85 45.82 2.11
N THR A 49 -4.26 46.89 2.63
CA THR A 49 -3.02 46.85 3.42
C THR A 49 -3.32 47.09 4.91
N ASN A 50 -2.38 46.74 5.78
CA ASN A 50 -2.43 46.99 7.23
C ASN A 50 -3.60 46.33 7.99
N LEU A 51 -4.10 45.18 7.52
CA LEU A 51 -5.07 44.38 8.26
C LEU A 51 -4.43 43.70 9.48
N LYS A 52 -5.06 43.85 10.66
CA LYS A 52 -4.69 43.12 11.88
C LYS A 52 -5.01 41.62 11.74
N PHE A 53 -4.50 40.80 12.65
CA PHE A 53 -4.99 39.43 12.82
C PHE A 53 -6.47 39.42 13.22
N PRO A 54 -7.26 38.50 12.66
CA PRO A 54 -8.68 38.36 12.99
C PRO A 54 -8.83 37.93 14.46
N GLY A 55 -9.81 38.53 15.15
CA GLY A 55 -10.21 38.17 16.51
C GLY A 55 -11.63 37.59 16.60
N ASN A 56 -12.51 37.91 15.65
CA ASN A 56 -13.87 37.38 15.54
C ASN A 56 -14.07 36.60 14.24
N ASP A 57 -15.12 35.78 14.20
CA ASP A 57 -15.45 34.91 13.06
C ASP A 57 -15.69 35.67 11.74
N ASN A 58 -16.11 36.93 11.82
CA ASN A 58 -16.43 37.77 10.66
C ASN A 58 -15.30 38.72 10.25
N ASP A 59 -14.13 38.63 10.87
CA ASP A 59 -13.00 39.52 10.56
C ASP A 59 -12.31 39.10 9.24
N ALA A 60 -11.82 40.09 8.49
CA ALA A 60 -11.00 39.84 7.31
C ALA A 60 -9.63 39.23 7.69
N VAL A 61 -9.21 38.19 6.96
CA VAL A 61 -7.95 37.48 7.22
C VAL A 61 -6.82 38.06 6.38
N ASN A 62 -5.69 38.39 7.01
CA ASN A 62 -4.47 38.77 6.28
C ASN A 62 -3.64 37.54 5.87
N LYS A 63 -2.80 37.70 4.85
CA LYS A 63 -1.98 36.62 4.29
C LYS A 63 -1.03 35.98 5.31
N LYS A 64 -0.49 36.75 6.25
CA LYS A 64 0.42 36.23 7.28
C LYS A 64 -0.31 35.24 8.20
N TYR A 65 -1.48 35.63 8.70
CA TYR A 65 -2.30 34.75 9.54
C TYR A 65 -2.60 33.43 8.82
N LEU A 66 -3.04 33.49 7.56
CA LEU A 66 -3.32 32.29 6.77
C LEU A 66 -2.09 31.38 6.63
N LEU A 67 -0.93 31.95 6.30
CA LEU A 67 0.32 31.17 6.18
C LEU A 67 0.73 30.56 7.52
N ASP A 68 0.58 31.28 8.64
CA ASP A 68 0.88 30.75 9.97
C ASP A 68 -0.05 29.57 10.31
N GLN A 69 -1.34 29.64 9.97
CA GLN A 69 -2.28 28.52 10.14
C GLN A 69 -1.90 27.31 9.27
N ILE A 70 -1.56 27.54 7.99
CA ILE A 70 -1.14 26.48 7.07
C ILE A 70 0.14 25.80 7.56
N ASN A 71 1.12 26.58 8.01
CA ASN A 71 2.37 26.07 8.54
C ASN A 71 2.16 25.27 9.83
N ALA A 72 1.19 25.64 10.67
CA ALA A 72 0.81 24.87 11.86
C ALA A 72 0.15 23.52 11.51
N ILE A 73 -0.52 23.42 10.35
CA ILE A 73 -1.13 22.18 9.85
C ILE A 73 -0.09 21.29 9.15
N GLN A 74 1.03 21.86 8.68
CA GLN A 74 2.05 21.12 7.96
C GLN A 74 2.61 20.00 8.86
N ILE A 75 2.12 18.79 8.61
CA ILE A 75 2.55 17.61 9.34
C ILE A 75 4.03 17.45 9.07
N ASP A 76 4.82 17.58 10.14
CA ASP A 76 6.25 17.37 10.08
C ASP A 76 6.51 15.97 9.49
N LYS A 77 7.22 15.93 8.37
CA LYS A 77 7.62 14.70 7.71
C LYS A 77 8.31 13.77 8.71
N ASP A 78 9.07 14.34 9.64
CA ASP A 78 9.79 13.61 10.67
C ASP A 78 8.82 12.94 11.66
N HIS A 79 7.68 13.57 11.96
CA HIS A 79 6.64 12.97 12.81
C HIS A 79 6.03 11.72 12.16
N VAL A 80 5.73 11.76 10.87
CA VAL A 80 5.20 10.60 10.13
C VAL A 80 6.25 9.50 10.05
N GLU A 81 7.49 9.85 9.75
CA GLU A 81 8.61 8.91 9.67
C GLU A 81 8.85 8.19 11.01
N ASN A 82 8.80 8.92 12.12
CA ASN A 82 8.90 8.35 13.46
C ASN A 82 7.77 7.35 13.75
N ARG A 83 6.51 7.71 13.43
CA ARG A 83 5.36 6.80 13.60
C ARG A 83 5.49 5.52 12.77
N ILE A 84 5.97 5.63 11.53
CA ILE A 84 6.23 4.47 10.67
C ILE A 84 7.30 3.57 11.28
N ASN A 85 8.36 4.15 11.82
CA ASN A 85 9.44 3.39 12.44
C ASN A 85 8.99 2.63 13.69
N ASP A 86 8.11 3.23 14.50
CA ASP A 86 7.54 2.55 15.67
C ASP A 86 6.66 1.36 15.29
N VAL A 87 5.82 1.51 14.26
CA VAL A 87 5.02 0.39 13.72
C VAL A 87 5.93 -0.73 13.19
N LYS A 88 6.98 -0.39 12.44
CA LYS A 88 7.97 -1.38 11.96
C LYS A 88 8.63 -2.13 13.11
N ARG A 89 9.01 -1.44 14.20
CA ARG A 89 9.60 -2.08 15.39
C ARG A 89 8.60 -3.01 16.07
N TYR A 90 7.36 -2.58 16.23
CA TYR A 90 6.30 -3.39 16.83
C TYR A 90 6.10 -4.70 16.05
N LEU A 91 5.92 -4.62 14.73
CA LEU A 91 5.73 -5.80 13.89
C LEU A 91 6.92 -6.77 13.96
N ARG A 92 8.16 -6.27 13.89
CA ARG A 92 9.36 -7.11 14.01
C ARG A 92 9.43 -7.86 15.34
N ARG A 93 9.10 -7.20 16.46
CA ARG A 93 9.09 -7.83 17.79
C ARG A 93 8.05 -8.94 17.88
N ASN A 94 6.83 -8.71 17.39
CA ASN A 94 5.77 -9.71 17.44
C ASN A 94 6.10 -10.95 16.60
N ILE A 95 6.66 -10.77 15.39
CA ILE A 95 7.09 -11.89 14.55
C ILE A 95 8.20 -12.69 15.24
N LYS A 96 9.20 -12.01 15.81
CA LYS A 96 10.29 -12.68 16.54
C LYS A 96 9.75 -13.50 17.72
N ASN A 97 8.83 -12.96 18.49
CA ASN A 97 8.23 -13.67 19.64
C ASN A 97 7.44 -14.91 19.22
N LEU A 98 6.77 -14.89 18.06
CA LEU A 98 6.08 -16.06 17.50
C LEU A 98 7.06 -17.15 17.04
N VAL A 99 8.19 -16.76 16.44
CA VAL A 99 9.22 -17.71 15.98
C VAL A 99 10.01 -18.30 17.15
N ASP A 100 10.27 -17.48 18.18
CA ASP A 100 10.96 -17.90 19.41
C ASP A 100 10.01 -18.61 20.40
N GLU A 101 8.76 -18.88 20.01
CA GLU A 101 7.78 -19.54 20.86
C GLU A 101 8.30 -20.94 21.27
N PRO A 102 8.51 -21.21 22.57
CA PRO A 102 9.23 -22.40 23.02
C PRO A 102 8.61 -23.72 22.56
N LYS A 103 7.28 -23.76 22.40
CA LYS A 103 6.57 -24.97 21.93
C LYS A 103 6.90 -25.22 20.47
N LEU A 104 6.83 -24.22 19.60
CA LEU A 104 7.22 -24.34 18.19
C LEU A 104 8.67 -24.83 18.02
N GLN A 105 9.60 -24.28 18.81
CA GLN A 105 11.01 -24.70 18.77
C GLN A 105 11.21 -26.14 19.28
N GLN A 106 10.48 -26.53 20.31
CA GLN A 106 10.49 -27.90 20.83
C GLN A 106 9.91 -28.90 19.82
N GLU A 107 8.81 -28.55 19.14
CA GLU A 107 8.22 -29.35 18.08
C GLU A 107 9.17 -29.50 16.88
N LEU A 108 9.79 -28.41 16.42
CA LEU A 108 10.78 -28.44 15.33
C LEU A 108 11.98 -29.33 15.68
N THR A 109 12.47 -29.24 16.91
CA THR A 109 13.58 -30.06 17.40
C THR A 109 13.18 -31.53 17.47
N SER A 110 11.96 -31.82 17.94
CA SER A 110 11.43 -33.18 18.02
C SER A 110 11.27 -33.80 16.64
N LEU A 111 10.75 -33.04 15.67
CA LEU A 111 10.60 -33.47 14.29
C LEU A 111 11.96 -33.77 13.62
N LYS A 112 12.95 -32.89 13.83
CA LYS A 112 14.32 -33.08 13.34
C LYS A 112 14.95 -34.36 13.90
N ARG A 113 14.79 -34.61 15.21
CA ARG A 113 15.30 -35.84 15.85
C ARG A 113 14.61 -37.09 15.31
N LEU A 114 13.29 -37.08 15.16
CA LEU A 114 12.53 -38.22 14.64
C LEU A 114 12.99 -38.63 13.23
N ILE A 115 13.15 -37.66 12.33
CA ILE A 115 13.60 -37.90 10.95
C ILE A 115 15.03 -38.44 10.89
N GLN A 116 15.90 -37.97 11.78
CA GLN A 116 17.32 -38.31 11.77
C GLN A 116 17.62 -39.67 12.43
N VAL A 117 16.90 -39.99 13.52
CA VAL A 117 17.04 -41.27 14.24
C VAL A 117 16.49 -42.42 13.40
N ASP A 118 15.33 -42.25 12.75
CA ASP A 118 14.66 -43.37 12.10
C ASP A 118 15.43 -43.93 10.90
N LYS A 119 15.87 -43.07 9.97
CA LYS A 119 16.60 -43.52 8.77
C LYS A 119 18.00 -44.06 9.09
N THR A 120 18.72 -43.41 9.99
CA THR A 120 20.12 -43.75 10.28
C THR A 120 20.21 -45.04 11.08
N SER A 121 19.38 -45.20 12.12
CA SER A 121 19.39 -46.40 12.96
C SER A 121 18.87 -47.64 12.24
N GLN A 122 17.87 -47.51 11.36
CA GLN A 122 17.39 -48.62 10.53
C GLN A 122 18.47 -49.08 9.55
N LEU A 123 19.14 -48.15 8.86
CA LEU A 123 20.26 -48.47 7.95
C LEU A 123 21.41 -49.14 8.69
N GLN A 124 21.79 -48.64 9.88
CA GLN A 124 22.87 -49.24 10.66
C GLN A 124 22.58 -50.68 11.07
N ASN A 125 21.34 -50.97 11.48
CA ASN A 125 20.94 -52.33 11.88
C ASN A 125 20.98 -53.31 10.68
N LEU A 126 20.56 -52.85 9.50
CA LEU A 126 20.66 -53.65 8.27
C LEU A 126 22.11 -53.90 7.86
N ILE A 127 22.98 -52.89 7.97
CA ILE A 127 24.41 -53.03 7.70
C ILE A 127 25.04 -54.06 8.64
N SER A 128 24.80 -53.98 9.95
CA SER A 128 25.33 -54.96 10.91
C SER A 128 24.86 -56.40 10.61
N LYS A 129 23.58 -56.60 10.28
CA LYS A 129 23.06 -57.92 9.90
C LYS A 129 23.68 -58.46 8.60
N LEU A 130 24.00 -57.58 7.65
CA LEU A 130 24.70 -57.95 6.42
C LEU A 130 26.16 -58.32 6.70
N ASP A 131 26.85 -57.56 7.55
CA ASP A 131 28.23 -57.84 7.94
C ASP A 131 28.38 -59.20 8.62
N ASP A 132 27.45 -59.55 9.51
CA ASP A 132 27.43 -60.88 10.16
C ASP A 132 27.26 -62.01 9.13
N LYS A 133 26.35 -61.83 8.17
CA LYS A 133 26.12 -62.82 7.11
C LYS A 133 27.30 -62.95 6.15
N ILE A 134 27.92 -61.82 5.77
CA ILE A 134 29.13 -61.80 4.93
C ILE A 134 30.29 -62.50 5.65
N THR A 135 30.46 -62.25 6.95
CA THR A 135 31.50 -62.89 7.76
C THR A 135 31.32 -64.41 7.78
N ASN A 136 30.08 -64.89 7.97
CA ASN A 136 29.78 -66.32 7.93
C ASN A 136 30.06 -66.95 6.56
N VAL A 137 29.69 -66.27 5.47
CA VAL A 137 29.98 -66.75 4.11
C VAL A 137 31.49 -66.80 3.86
N LYS A 138 32.25 -65.78 4.30
CA LYS A 138 33.73 -65.80 4.21
C LYS A 138 34.33 -66.99 4.94
N ILE A 139 33.85 -67.28 6.14
CA ILE A 139 34.31 -68.44 6.93
C ILE A 139 34.00 -69.76 6.21
N ASP A 140 32.78 -69.91 5.67
CA ASP A 140 32.38 -71.12 4.95
C ASP A 140 33.17 -71.32 3.64
N VAL A 141 33.51 -70.23 2.94
CA VAL A 141 34.36 -70.28 1.75
C VAL A 141 35.80 -70.64 2.11
N GLN A 142 36.37 -70.04 3.16
CA GLN A 142 37.72 -70.35 3.62
C GLN A 142 37.85 -71.83 3.99
N ARG A 143 36.86 -72.38 4.72
CA ARG A 143 36.79 -73.81 5.06
C ARG A 143 36.71 -74.74 3.84
N LEU A 144 36.21 -74.26 2.70
CA LEU A 144 36.16 -75.04 1.46
C LEU A 144 37.49 -75.00 0.70
N ILE A 145 38.16 -73.84 0.69
CA ILE A 145 39.51 -73.68 0.12
C ILE A 145 40.50 -74.56 0.89
N ASP A 146 40.37 -74.60 2.21
CA ASP A 146 41.26 -75.38 3.09
C ASP A 146 40.96 -76.90 3.04
N ASN A 147 39.94 -77.34 2.28
CA ASN A 147 39.56 -78.76 2.18
C ASN A 147 40.15 -79.42 0.92
N PRO A 148 41.06 -80.40 1.07
CA PRO A 148 41.79 -80.99 -0.06
C PRO A 148 40.97 -81.90 -1.00
N ASN A 149 39.66 -82.11 -0.76
CA ASN A 149 38.85 -83.13 -1.47
C ASN A 149 37.52 -82.61 -2.08
N VAL A 150 37.49 -81.40 -2.66
CA VAL A 150 36.27 -80.77 -3.19
C VAL A 150 35.91 -81.23 -4.61
N ASN A 151 34.65 -81.63 -4.83
CA ASN A 151 34.07 -81.96 -6.16
C ASN A 151 33.08 -80.87 -6.63
N GLU A 152 32.99 -80.68 -7.96
CA GLU A 152 32.23 -79.62 -8.65
C GLU A 152 30.72 -79.61 -8.37
N ASP A 153 30.08 -80.78 -8.24
CA ASP A 153 28.64 -80.91 -7.97
C ASP A 153 28.26 -80.42 -6.58
N ARG A 154 29.19 -80.52 -5.63
CA ARG A 154 29.00 -80.04 -4.27
C ARG A 154 29.09 -78.51 -4.21
N LEU A 155 29.94 -77.91 -5.05
CA LEU A 155 30.03 -76.46 -5.21
C LEU A 155 28.76 -75.90 -5.89
N LYS A 156 28.29 -76.52 -6.98
CA LYS A 156 27.06 -76.10 -7.68
C LYS A 156 25.83 -76.09 -6.77
N ARG A 157 25.62 -77.15 -5.97
CA ARG A 157 24.47 -77.21 -5.04
C ARG A 157 24.50 -76.11 -3.97
N LYS A 158 25.69 -75.74 -3.49
CA LYS A 158 25.84 -74.64 -2.52
C LYS A 158 25.64 -73.27 -3.16
N LEU A 159 26.06 -73.08 -4.41
CA LEU A 159 25.83 -71.85 -5.16
C LEU A 159 24.32 -71.59 -5.32
N THR A 160 23.56 -72.60 -5.74
CA THR A 160 22.10 -72.50 -5.88
C THR A 160 21.41 -72.18 -4.55
N ALA A 161 21.92 -72.70 -3.43
CA ALA A 161 21.38 -72.39 -2.10
C ALA A 161 21.67 -70.94 -1.67
N LEU A 162 22.82 -70.38 -2.06
CA LEU A 162 23.18 -68.99 -1.81
C LEU A 162 22.36 -68.03 -2.69
N GLU A 163 22.17 -68.34 -3.96
CA GLU A 163 21.33 -67.56 -4.89
C GLU A 163 19.89 -67.47 -4.39
N ARG A 164 19.32 -68.57 -3.86
CA ARG A 164 17.99 -68.56 -3.25
C ARG A 164 17.92 -67.67 -2.00
N LYS A 165 18.90 -67.78 -1.09
CA LYS A 165 18.96 -66.93 0.11
C LYS A 165 19.14 -65.44 -0.25
N LEU A 166 19.85 -65.15 -1.34
CA LEU A 166 19.99 -63.79 -1.86
C LEU A 166 18.66 -63.26 -2.41
N GLY A 167 17.91 -64.07 -3.15
CA GLY A 167 16.56 -63.72 -3.63
C GLY A 167 15.56 -63.47 -2.51
N GLU A 168 15.58 -64.29 -1.45
CA GLU A 168 14.75 -64.09 -0.25
C GLU A 168 15.07 -62.77 0.46
N LEU A 169 16.36 -62.42 0.59
CA LEU A 169 16.82 -61.15 1.15
C LEU A 169 16.38 -59.93 0.32
N LEU A 170 16.46 -60.02 -1.00
CA LEU A 170 16.00 -58.96 -1.89
C LEU A 170 14.49 -58.73 -1.77
N ALA A 171 13.70 -59.79 -1.62
CA ALA A 171 12.26 -59.71 -1.39
C ALA A 171 11.89 -59.16 0.00
N GLU A 172 12.72 -59.38 1.02
CA GLU A 172 12.55 -58.81 2.37
C GLU A 172 12.89 -57.31 2.41
N LEU A 173 13.90 -56.89 1.63
CA LEU A 173 14.25 -55.47 1.40
C LEU A 173 13.13 -54.71 0.69
N ASP A 174 12.46 -55.33 -0.29
CA ASP A 174 11.34 -54.72 -1.02
C ASP A 174 10.09 -54.52 -0.14
N LYS A 175 9.94 -55.36 0.90
CA LYS A 175 8.85 -55.25 1.90
C LYS A 175 9.10 -54.22 3.00
N THR A 176 10.37 -53.89 3.30
CA THR A 176 10.74 -52.97 4.40
C THR A 176 10.84 -51.52 3.96
N ALA A 177 10.75 -51.23 2.66
CA ALA A 177 10.45 -49.90 2.14
C ALA A 177 8.94 -49.63 2.24
N ASP A 178 8.39 -49.68 3.46
CA ASP A 178 6.94 -49.61 3.70
C ASP A 178 6.43 -48.19 3.41
N LYS A 179 6.26 -47.93 2.11
CA LYS A 179 5.66 -46.75 1.49
C LYS A 179 4.32 -46.42 2.15
N THR A 180 3.66 -47.46 2.68
CA THR A 180 2.39 -47.45 3.39
C THR A 180 2.44 -46.67 4.71
N GLU A 181 3.46 -46.87 5.56
CA GLU A 181 3.58 -46.16 6.85
C GLU A 181 3.96 -44.68 6.65
N LEU A 182 4.82 -44.42 5.67
CA LEU A 182 5.15 -43.09 5.19
C LEU A 182 3.93 -42.40 4.54
N GLN A 183 3.14 -43.13 3.75
CA GLN A 183 1.88 -42.63 3.17
C GLN A 183 0.83 -42.32 4.24
N ASN A 184 0.73 -43.12 5.30
CA ASN A 184 -0.18 -42.88 6.42
C ASN A 184 0.24 -41.61 7.19
N SER A 185 1.54 -41.45 7.45
CA SER A 185 2.07 -40.24 8.10
C SER A 185 1.88 -38.98 7.25
N ILE A 186 2.09 -39.09 5.93
CA ILE A 186 1.82 -38.00 4.96
C ILE A 186 0.33 -37.67 4.91
N SER A 187 -0.55 -38.67 4.93
CA SER A 187 -2.00 -38.46 4.93
C SER A 187 -2.46 -37.73 6.20
N ASN A 188 -1.98 -38.14 7.38
CA ASN A 188 -2.24 -37.44 8.64
C ASN A 188 -1.73 -35.98 8.64
N LEU A 189 -0.56 -35.72 8.05
CA LEU A 189 -0.04 -34.36 7.90
C LEU A 189 -0.91 -33.52 6.95
N ASN A 190 -1.37 -34.10 5.84
CA ASN A 190 -2.26 -33.42 4.90
C ASN A 190 -3.59 -33.03 5.52
N GLU A 191 -4.19 -33.91 6.35
CA GLU A 191 -5.43 -33.58 7.08
C GLU A 191 -5.23 -32.41 8.06
N LYS A 192 -4.12 -32.40 8.82
CA LYS A 192 -3.80 -31.29 9.73
C LYS A 192 -3.59 -29.97 9.00
N ILE A 193 -2.89 -29.99 7.84
CA ILE A 193 -2.69 -28.80 7.00
C ILE A 193 -4.03 -28.30 6.45
N ALA A 194 -4.91 -29.20 5.98
CA ALA A 194 -6.24 -28.83 5.50
C ALA A 194 -7.08 -28.15 6.60
N LYS A 195 -7.02 -28.67 7.83
CA LYS A 195 -7.69 -28.08 8.99
C LYS A 195 -7.18 -26.67 9.29
N GLN A 196 -5.86 -26.48 9.40
CA GLN A 196 -5.26 -25.17 9.65
C GLN A 196 -5.61 -24.15 8.55
N LYS A 197 -5.67 -24.60 7.28
CA LYS A 197 -6.06 -23.75 6.16
C LYS A 197 -7.53 -23.30 6.27
N SER A 198 -8.42 -24.19 6.71
CA SER A 198 -9.81 -23.86 7.03
C SER A 198 -9.89 -22.83 8.15
N ASP A 199 -9.19 -23.06 9.27
CA ASP A 199 -9.23 -22.15 10.42
C ASP A 199 -8.70 -20.76 10.06
N VAL A 200 -7.64 -20.66 9.25
CA VAL A 200 -7.13 -19.39 8.71
C VAL A 200 -8.15 -18.73 7.77
N GLN A 201 -8.84 -19.49 6.93
CA GLN A 201 -9.87 -18.96 6.05
C GLN A 201 -11.06 -18.43 6.86
N ASP A 202 -11.44 -19.11 7.94
CA ASP A 202 -12.48 -18.66 8.86
C ASP A 202 -12.06 -17.38 9.60
N ILE A 203 -10.79 -17.26 10.01
CA ILE A 203 -10.25 -16.01 10.55
C ILE A 203 -10.34 -14.89 9.50
N ILE A 204 -9.95 -15.16 8.25
CA ILE A 204 -10.06 -14.18 7.15
C ILE A 204 -11.52 -13.77 6.93
N ASN A 205 -12.46 -14.71 7.00
CA ASN A 205 -13.88 -14.47 6.80
C ASN A 205 -14.56 -13.76 7.99
N THR A 206 -14.01 -13.90 9.20
CA THR A 206 -14.52 -13.28 10.44
C THR A 206 -13.85 -11.94 10.77
N LEU A 207 -12.81 -11.53 10.01
CA LEU A 207 -12.29 -10.18 10.10
C LEU A 207 -13.42 -9.17 9.79
N PRO A 208 -13.69 -8.20 10.67
CA PRO A 208 -14.91 -7.37 10.63
C PRO A 208 -14.94 -6.31 9.51
N ILE A 209 -14.10 -6.42 8.49
CA ILE A 209 -14.12 -5.54 7.33
C ILE A 209 -13.99 -6.37 6.05
N ASP A 210 -15.13 -6.49 5.36
CA ASP A 210 -15.26 -7.07 4.02
C ASP A 210 -14.22 -6.45 3.06
N LYS A 211 -13.45 -7.31 2.36
CA LYS A 211 -12.44 -6.93 1.36
C LYS A 211 -13.01 -6.02 0.25
N ASP A 212 -14.26 -6.24 -0.14
CA ASP A 212 -14.99 -5.43 -1.12
C ASP A 212 -15.44 -4.09 -0.53
N THR A 213 -15.63 -4.00 0.78
CA THR A 213 -15.82 -2.72 1.48
C THR A 213 -14.54 -1.90 1.50
N LEU A 214 -13.38 -2.52 1.78
CA LEU A 214 -12.08 -1.82 1.67
C LEU A 214 -11.79 -1.35 0.24
N LYS A 215 -12.05 -2.20 -0.76
CA LYS A 215 -11.93 -1.80 -2.17
C LYS A 215 -12.86 -0.65 -2.52
N ARG A 216 -14.13 -0.68 -2.08
CA ARG A 216 -15.10 0.40 -2.32
C ARG A 216 -14.67 1.70 -1.66
N GLN A 217 -14.18 1.66 -0.43
CA GLN A 217 -13.68 2.84 0.27
C GLN A 217 -12.42 3.41 -0.40
N LEU A 218 -11.52 2.55 -0.89
CA LEU A 218 -10.33 2.99 -1.60
C LEU A 218 -10.67 3.65 -2.95
N ILE A 219 -11.59 3.07 -3.72
CA ILE A 219 -12.09 3.65 -4.97
C ILE A 219 -12.77 5.00 -4.70
N ALA A 220 -13.62 5.09 -3.67
CA ALA A 220 -14.29 6.33 -3.30
C ALA A 220 -13.30 7.43 -2.90
N LEU A 221 -12.22 7.07 -2.20
CA LEU A 221 -11.16 8.00 -1.84
C LEU A 221 -10.36 8.44 -3.09
N ASP A 222 -10.04 7.52 -3.98
CA ASP A 222 -9.30 7.79 -5.23
C ASP A 222 -10.08 8.72 -6.16
N THR A 223 -11.39 8.49 -6.31
CA THR A 223 -12.29 9.39 -7.05
C THR A 223 -12.32 10.77 -6.41
N ARG A 224 -12.44 10.85 -5.08
CA ARG A 224 -12.51 12.13 -4.36
C ARG A 224 -11.23 12.93 -4.50
N ILE A 225 -10.06 12.29 -4.38
CA ILE A 225 -8.75 12.92 -4.60
C ILE A 225 -8.63 13.42 -6.05
N THR A 226 -9.06 12.62 -7.02
CA THR A 226 -9.01 12.98 -8.45
C THR A 226 -9.86 14.21 -8.74
N ASP A 227 -11.11 14.25 -8.26
CA ASP A 227 -12.02 15.39 -8.43
C ASP A 227 -11.46 16.68 -7.81
N GLU A 228 -10.81 16.57 -6.65
CA GLU A 228 -10.23 17.70 -5.93
C GLU A 228 -8.99 18.24 -6.66
N LEU A 229 -8.14 17.35 -7.18
CA LEU A 229 -7.01 17.71 -8.03
C LEU A 229 -7.45 18.35 -9.35
N GLU A 230 -8.48 17.83 -10.01
CA GLU A 230 -9.01 18.43 -11.25
C GLU A 230 -9.54 19.85 -11.01
N LYS A 231 -10.21 20.09 -9.88
CA LYS A 231 -10.65 21.44 -9.48
C LYS A 231 -9.46 22.37 -9.29
N GLU A 232 -8.43 21.96 -8.55
CA GLU A 232 -7.25 22.80 -8.33
C GLU A 232 -6.50 23.08 -9.63
N VAL A 233 -6.33 22.08 -10.50
CA VAL A 233 -5.73 22.25 -11.82
C VAL A 233 -6.55 23.23 -12.66
N GLY A 234 -7.88 23.17 -12.61
CA GLY A 234 -8.77 24.13 -13.27
C GLY A 234 -8.55 25.56 -12.78
N VAL A 235 -8.43 25.75 -11.47
CA VAL A 235 -8.13 27.06 -10.85
C VAL A 235 -6.77 27.58 -11.32
N ILE A 236 -5.73 26.74 -11.31
CA ILE A 236 -4.38 27.10 -11.77
C ILE A 236 -4.39 27.47 -13.26
N LYS A 237 -5.09 26.70 -14.10
CA LYS A 237 -5.21 26.96 -15.54
C LYS A 237 -5.86 28.31 -15.82
N ASN A 238 -6.95 28.63 -15.12
CA ASN A 238 -7.62 29.94 -15.24
C ASN A 238 -6.71 31.08 -14.78
N PHE A 239 -5.98 30.88 -13.68
CA PHE A 239 -5.02 31.86 -13.18
C PHE A 239 -3.92 32.15 -14.21
N LEU A 240 -3.32 31.11 -14.81
CA LEU A 240 -2.27 31.28 -15.82
C LEU A 240 -2.79 31.93 -17.10
N GLN A 241 -4.00 31.58 -17.56
CA GLN A 241 -4.63 32.20 -18.73
C GLN A 241 -4.89 33.70 -18.51
N ASN A 242 -5.39 34.07 -17.33
CA ASN A 242 -5.63 35.47 -16.98
C ASN A 242 -4.31 36.24 -16.87
N LYS A 243 -3.31 35.65 -16.21
CA LYS A 243 -1.97 36.25 -16.11
C LYS A 243 -1.33 36.49 -17.48
N PHE A 244 -1.37 35.50 -18.39
CA PHE A 244 -0.82 35.65 -19.74
C PHE A 244 -1.56 36.73 -20.54
N ARG A 245 -2.88 36.83 -20.39
CA ARG A 245 -3.69 37.89 -21.01
C ARG A 245 -3.31 39.28 -20.50
N ASP A 246 -3.11 39.40 -19.18
CA ASP A 246 -2.74 40.66 -18.54
C ASP A 246 -1.31 41.09 -18.91
N ASP A 247 -0.37 40.15 -18.93
CA ASP A 247 1.01 40.39 -19.34
C ASP A 247 1.07 40.83 -20.83
N MET A 248 0.29 40.20 -21.74
CA MET A 248 0.21 40.66 -23.15
C MET A 248 -0.41 42.06 -23.29
N LYS A 249 -1.46 42.37 -22.51
CA LYS A 249 -2.05 43.73 -22.51
C LYS A 249 -1.05 44.77 -22.07
N ASN A 250 -0.24 44.47 -21.05
CA ASN A 250 0.79 45.37 -20.56
C ASN A 250 1.90 45.54 -21.61
N TYR A 251 2.34 44.45 -22.25
CA TYR A 251 3.32 44.50 -23.33
C TYR A 251 2.86 45.38 -24.52
N ILE A 252 1.61 45.24 -24.98
CA ILE A 252 1.07 46.06 -26.08
C ILE A 252 1.07 47.55 -25.69
N LYS A 253 0.65 47.89 -24.48
CA LYS A 253 0.66 49.28 -23.98
C LYS A 253 2.06 49.88 -23.89
N GLU A 254 3.08 49.06 -23.65
CA GLU A 254 4.48 49.50 -23.63
C GLU A 254 5.04 49.73 -25.05
N GLN A 255 4.52 49.06 -26.08
CA GLN A 255 4.92 49.27 -27.48
C GLN A 255 4.23 50.48 -28.15
N GLU A 256 3.13 50.98 -27.58
CA GLU A 256 2.40 52.15 -28.08
C GLU A 256 2.87 53.49 -27.46
N LYS A 257 3.91 53.46 -26.61
CA LYS A 257 4.59 54.65 -26.06
C LYS A 257 5.89 54.92 -26.80
#